data_AF-A0A9E1VG68-F1
#
_entry.id   AF-A0A9E1VG68-F1
#
_cell.length_a   1.000
_cell.length_b   1.000
_cell.length_c   1.000
_cell.angle_alpha   90.00
_cell.angle_beta   90.00
_cell.angle_gamma   90.00
#
_symmetry.space_group_name_H-M   'P 1'
#
loop_
_entity.id
_entity.type
_entity.pdbx_description
1 polymer ?
#
loop_
_entity_poly.entity_id
_entity_poly.type
_entity_poly.pdbx_seq_one_letter_code
_entity_poly.pdbx_strand_id
1 'polypeptide(L)'
;MKQYIVGILFFFSIFTVAQTIEKEWRFESIKKNNGTSLVEINSTDSFTLSEGKFTYSLAAKDSLVAEGTYIHQNNLLIFKYSTPTDTVRYYNINQLSDTILTLSENDVFYSFSFKNQFQENTTVVAKEATDTILPSQGFSINSLWRGVLGMFVLLIIAFLFSANRRAVDWKKVGIGLSLQLIIAIGVLKIKFIQTIFNFIGSIFIEILEYTKAGSEFLFAGMVGDMNKFGYIFAFQVLPTIIFFSALTSLLFYLGIIQKVVKALAKVLSKFLGISGMESLSVAGNIFLGQTEAPLLIKAYLEKMNKSEMLLVMIGGMATVAGAVLAAYIGFLGGGDKALELVFAKHLLAASVMAAPGAIVISKILYPQTEQVNTDVTVSQEKIGSNILDAIANGTTEGLKLAVNVGGMLLVFVAVIAMLNGILGFFGSFDGIDYFAWQFTSLDEIIAANTLYDGLSIELILGYAFAPLMWLVGVASEDMTLMGQLLGIKLAASEFIGYIQLAELKNVASATHLTYNKSIIMATYMLCGFANFASIGIQIGGIGSLAPGQRKVLSEFGMKALIGGTIASLMSATIAGMIIG
;
A
#
# COMPACT_ATOMS: atom_id res chain seq x y z
N MET A 1 -28.59 -24.59 39.08
CA MET A 1 -27.67 -25.33 39.97
C MET A 1 -26.28 -24.73 39.72
N LYS A 2 -25.84 -23.72 40.47
CA LYS A 2 -25.30 -23.79 41.85
C LYS A 2 -24.32 -24.96 41.97
N GLN A 3 -23.02 -24.68 41.87
CA GLN A 3 -22.09 -24.40 42.98
C GLN A 3 -21.65 -25.69 43.67
N TYR A 4 -20.33 -25.97 43.68
CA TYR A 4 -19.50 -26.48 44.80
C TYR A 4 -18.02 -26.39 44.35
N ILE A 5 -17.21 -25.44 44.82
CA ILE A 5 -16.43 -25.39 46.08
C ILE A 5 -15.20 -26.33 46.04
N VAL A 6 -14.01 -25.78 45.72
CA VAL A 6 -12.90 -25.35 46.62
C VAL A 6 -12.01 -26.50 47.12
N GLY A 7 -10.70 -26.33 46.87
CA GLY A 7 -9.58 -26.86 47.66
C GLY A 7 -8.63 -27.75 46.83
N ILE A 8 -7.30 -27.67 46.93
CA ILE A 8 -6.40 -27.04 47.89
C ILE A 8 -4.97 -27.24 47.32
N LEU A 9 -4.07 -26.24 47.44
CA LEU A 9 -2.59 -26.29 47.60
C LEU A 9 -1.76 -27.16 46.61
N PHE A 10 -0.55 -26.86 46.15
CA PHE A 10 0.47 -25.81 46.30
C PHE A 10 1.57 -26.22 45.30
N PHE A 11 2.36 -25.24 44.82
CA PHE A 11 3.75 -25.38 44.36
C PHE A 11 4.05 -26.39 43.24
N PHE A 12 4.40 -25.90 42.05
CA PHE A 12 5.80 -25.85 41.61
C PHE A 12 5.88 -25.05 40.31
N SER A 13 6.62 -23.95 40.39
CA SER A 13 7.02 -23.09 39.28
C SER A 13 7.92 -23.85 38.31
N ILE A 14 7.64 -23.75 37.01
CA ILE A 14 8.61 -24.10 35.96
C ILE A 14 8.66 -22.94 34.96
N PHE A 15 9.89 -22.50 34.70
CA PHE A 15 10.29 -21.24 34.08
C PHE A 15 10.01 -21.23 32.57
N THR A 16 9.35 -20.17 32.09
CA THR A 16 9.45 -19.72 30.69
C THR A 16 10.76 -18.93 30.54
N VAL A 17 11.60 -19.30 29.57
CA VAL A 17 12.84 -18.57 29.26
C VAL A 17 12.53 -17.54 28.19
N ALA A 18 12.40 -16.28 28.60
CA ALA A 18 12.38 -15.15 27.68
C ALA A 18 13.73 -15.04 26.95
N GLN A 19 13.71 -14.81 25.63
CA GLN A 19 14.92 -14.45 24.89
C GLN A 19 15.48 -13.15 25.48
N THR A 20 16.68 -13.24 26.04
CA THR A 20 17.32 -12.13 26.73
C THR A 20 18.56 -11.66 25.97
N ILE A 21 18.71 -10.35 25.91
CA ILE A 21 19.95 -9.70 25.45
C ILE A 21 21.10 -9.88 26.45
N GLU A 22 20.76 -10.27 27.69
CA GLU A 22 21.71 -10.52 28.78
C GLU A 22 22.49 -11.82 28.56
N LYS A 23 23.63 -11.71 27.89
CA LYS A 23 24.54 -12.82 27.60
C LYS A 23 25.99 -12.31 27.61
N GLU A 24 26.93 -13.25 27.64
CA GLU A 24 28.34 -13.02 27.30
C GLU A 24 28.51 -13.22 25.79
N TRP A 25 28.73 -12.10 25.10
CA TRP A 25 28.93 -11.99 23.67
C TRP A 25 30.42 -11.88 23.34
N ARG A 26 30.82 -12.43 22.20
CA ARG A 26 32.18 -12.28 21.65
C ARG A 26 32.15 -11.38 20.43
N PHE A 27 33.08 -10.44 20.33
CA PHE A 27 33.19 -9.61 19.13
C PHE A 27 33.57 -10.47 17.92
N GLU A 28 32.91 -10.22 16.79
CA GLU A 28 33.27 -10.79 15.48
C GLU A 28 33.87 -9.73 14.57
N SER A 29 33.27 -8.55 14.51
CA SER A 29 33.82 -7.44 13.73
C SER A 29 33.30 -6.07 14.17
N ILE A 30 34.10 -5.05 13.88
CA ILE A 30 33.70 -3.64 13.99
C ILE A 30 34.02 -2.97 12.65
N LYS A 31 32.99 -2.69 11.85
CA LYS A 31 33.15 -2.23 10.46
C LYS A 31 32.32 -0.99 10.18
N LYS A 32 32.79 -0.17 9.23
CA LYS A 32 31.95 0.85 8.61
C LYS A 32 31.00 0.23 7.57
N ASN A 33 29.94 0.94 7.22
CA ASN A 33 28.99 0.55 6.17
C ASN A 33 29.65 0.19 4.82
N ASN A 34 30.82 0.77 4.52
CA ASN A 34 31.61 0.45 3.32
C ASN A 34 32.47 -0.83 3.44
N GLY A 35 32.31 -1.62 4.51
CA GLY A 35 33.04 -2.87 4.76
C GLY A 35 34.44 -2.70 5.36
N THR A 36 34.92 -1.48 5.57
CA THR A 36 36.25 -1.21 6.14
C THR A 36 36.28 -1.58 7.63
N SER A 37 37.20 -2.46 8.03
CA SER A 37 37.42 -2.79 9.45
C SER A 37 38.03 -1.61 10.19
N LEU A 38 37.45 -1.23 11.33
CA LEU A 38 37.94 -0.12 12.16
C LEU A 38 38.91 -0.57 13.25
N VAL A 39 38.79 -1.82 13.69
CA VAL A 39 39.58 -2.42 14.76
C VAL A 39 39.76 -3.90 14.40
N GLU A 40 40.97 -4.44 14.50
CA GLU A 40 41.18 -5.89 14.43
C GLU A 40 40.60 -6.53 15.69
N ILE A 41 39.92 -7.67 15.59
CA ILE A 41 39.28 -8.31 16.75
C ILE A 41 40.10 -9.51 17.20
N ASN A 42 40.41 -9.57 18.50
CA ASN A 42 41.11 -10.70 19.09
C ASN A 42 40.10 -11.70 19.70
N SER A 43 40.53 -12.95 19.82
CA SER A 43 39.79 -14.02 20.50
C SER A 43 39.46 -13.78 21.97
N THR A 44 40.14 -12.82 22.61
CA THR A 44 39.94 -12.40 24.00
C THR A 44 38.98 -11.21 24.14
N ASP A 45 38.52 -10.62 23.04
CA ASP A 45 37.63 -9.47 23.05
C ASP A 45 36.21 -9.89 23.43
N SER A 46 35.70 -9.36 24.53
CA SER A 46 34.43 -9.77 25.13
C SER A 46 33.49 -8.60 25.36
N PHE A 47 32.20 -8.88 25.31
CA PHE A 47 31.14 -7.95 25.61
C PHE A 47 30.07 -8.66 26.44
N THR A 48 29.74 -8.16 27.61
CA THR A 48 28.79 -8.77 28.52
C THR A 48 27.67 -7.80 28.83
N LEU A 49 26.44 -8.30 28.76
CA LEU A 49 25.24 -7.62 29.25
C LEU A 49 24.63 -8.48 30.35
N SER A 50 24.41 -7.91 31.52
CA SER A 50 23.78 -8.62 32.64
C SER A 50 23.17 -7.62 33.61
N GLU A 51 21.91 -7.85 34.00
CA GLU A 51 21.20 -7.10 35.04
C GLU A 51 21.27 -5.56 34.86
N GLY A 52 21.09 -5.07 33.63
CA GLY A 52 21.16 -3.63 33.34
C GLY A 52 22.56 -3.01 33.38
N LYS A 53 23.62 -3.82 33.47
CA LYS A 53 25.03 -3.40 33.36
C LYS A 53 25.69 -3.99 32.12
N PHE A 54 26.58 -3.22 31.53
CA PHE A 54 27.41 -3.68 30.42
C PHE A 54 28.88 -3.57 30.77
N THR A 55 29.68 -4.49 30.25
CA THR A 55 31.14 -4.43 30.23
C THR A 55 31.62 -4.88 28.86
N TYR A 56 32.63 -4.23 28.30
CA TYR A 56 33.37 -4.79 27.17
C TYR A 56 34.85 -4.50 27.26
N SER A 57 35.64 -5.45 26.73
CA SER A 57 37.08 -5.36 26.67
C SER A 57 37.55 -5.64 25.24
N LEU A 58 38.33 -4.72 24.68
CA LEU A 58 38.98 -4.85 23.38
C LEU A 58 40.50 -4.85 23.59
N ALA A 59 41.10 -6.04 23.68
CA ALA A 59 42.55 -6.21 23.75
C ALA A 59 43.26 -5.60 22.54
N ALA A 60 42.63 -5.68 21.36
CA ALA A 60 43.18 -5.17 20.11
C ALA A 60 43.14 -3.64 19.95
N LYS A 61 42.51 -2.91 20.87
CA LYS A 61 42.49 -1.44 20.90
C LYS A 61 43.09 -0.93 22.21
N ASP A 62 44.40 -1.07 22.38
CA ASP A 62 45.14 -0.65 23.58
C ASP A 62 44.56 -1.19 24.91
N SER A 63 44.00 -2.41 24.90
CA SER A 63 43.32 -2.99 26.07
C SER A 63 42.20 -2.09 26.62
N LEU A 64 41.42 -1.49 25.73
CA LEU A 64 40.27 -0.66 26.09
C LEU A 64 39.27 -1.48 26.89
N VAL A 65 38.99 -1.03 28.11
CA VAL A 65 37.92 -1.55 28.96
C VAL A 65 36.89 -0.45 29.12
N ALA A 66 35.63 -0.80 28.91
CA ALA A 66 34.52 0.10 29.15
C ALA A 66 33.39 -0.61 29.90
N GLU A 67 32.75 0.12 30.78
CA GLU A 67 31.69 -0.41 31.63
C GLU A 67 30.68 0.69 31.98
N GLY A 68 29.47 0.27 32.34
CA GLY A 68 28.41 1.20 32.70
C GLY A 68 27.06 0.51 32.89
N THR A 69 26.00 1.30 32.85
CA THR A 69 24.62 0.80 32.85
C THR A 69 24.00 0.92 31.46
N TYR A 70 23.04 0.06 31.15
CA TYR A 70 22.29 0.14 29.91
C TYR A 70 20.77 0.16 30.15
N ILE A 71 20.06 0.76 29.20
CA ILE A 71 18.61 0.69 29.07
C ILE A 71 18.31 0.04 27.73
N HIS A 72 17.47 -0.99 27.75
CA HIS A 72 17.01 -1.69 26.56
C HIS A 72 15.51 -1.44 26.39
N GLN A 73 15.12 -0.88 25.24
CA GLN A 73 13.72 -0.65 24.89
C GLN A 73 13.51 -0.94 23.40
N ASN A 74 12.79 -2.02 23.09
CA ASN A 74 12.60 -2.53 21.73
C ASN A 74 13.95 -2.68 20.99
N ASN A 75 14.16 -1.96 19.89
CA ASN A 75 15.41 -2.03 19.12
C ASN A 75 16.44 -0.96 19.51
N LEU A 76 16.25 -0.25 20.62
CA LEU A 76 17.18 0.77 21.10
C LEU A 76 17.90 0.31 22.37
N LEU A 77 19.22 0.43 22.35
CA LEU A 77 20.11 0.17 23.47
C LEU A 77 20.88 1.44 23.83
N ILE A 78 20.66 1.95 25.04
CA ILE A 78 21.28 3.20 25.52
C ILE A 78 22.32 2.83 26.57
N PHE A 79 23.59 3.16 26.33
CA PHE A 79 24.69 2.92 27.26
C PHE A 79 25.07 4.20 27.97
N LYS A 80 25.06 4.15 29.30
CA LYS A 80 25.59 5.19 30.18
C LYS A 80 26.89 4.69 30.77
N TYR A 81 28.01 5.22 30.29
CA TYR A 81 29.35 4.76 30.66
C TYR A 81 29.74 5.29 32.04
N SER A 82 30.22 4.39 32.89
CA SER A 82 30.99 4.71 34.10
C SER A 82 32.47 4.87 33.78
N THR A 83 32.97 4.06 32.83
CA THR A 83 34.35 4.11 32.33
C THR A 83 34.30 3.95 30.80
N PRO A 84 34.81 4.90 30.00
CA PRO A 84 35.24 6.26 30.38
C PRO A 84 34.07 7.09 30.94
N THR A 85 34.36 8.01 31.86
CA THR A 85 33.32 8.78 32.58
C THR A 85 32.55 9.72 31.66
N ASP A 86 31.25 9.89 31.94
CA ASP A 86 30.40 10.98 31.41
C ASP A 86 30.04 10.90 29.91
N THR A 87 29.94 9.68 29.37
CA THR A 87 29.50 9.45 27.98
C THR A 87 28.20 8.65 27.95
N VAL A 88 27.23 9.10 27.14
CA VAL A 88 26.02 8.34 26.80
C VAL A 88 26.07 8.01 25.31
N ARG A 89 25.87 6.74 24.95
CA ARG A 89 25.83 6.29 23.55
C ARG A 89 24.53 5.57 23.25
N TYR A 90 24.09 5.68 22.01
CA TYR A 90 22.85 5.10 21.52
C TYR A 90 23.19 4.10 20.43
N TYR A 91 22.72 2.87 20.58
CA TYR A 91 22.91 1.80 19.61
C TYR A 91 21.55 1.29 19.16
N ASN A 92 21.40 1.12 17.85
CA ASN A 92 20.27 0.38 17.30
C ASN A 92 20.63 -1.10 17.26
N ILE A 93 19.70 -1.95 17.68
CA ILE A 93 19.80 -3.39 17.53
C ILE A 93 19.32 -3.71 16.11
N ASN A 94 20.25 -4.08 15.23
CA ASN A 94 19.94 -4.48 13.85
C ASN A 94 19.53 -5.95 13.77
N GLN A 95 20.09 -6.79 14.64
CA GLN A 95 19.80 -8.22 14.71
C GLN A 95 20.00 -8.71 16.14
N LEU A 96 19.04 -9.47 16.67
CA LEU A 96 19.14 -10.16 17.94
C LEU A 96 18.55 -11.56 17.76
N SER A 97 19.35 -12.57 18.08
CA SER A 97 18.96 -13.98 18.08
C SER A 97 19.63 -14.68 19.25
N ASP A 98 19.45 -16.00 19.37
CA ASP A 98 20.12 -16.73 20.45
C ASP A 98 21.65 -16.78 20.32
N THR A 99 22.16 -16.65 19.10
CA THR A 99 23.57 -16.83 18.77
C THR A 99 24.26 -15.60 18.20
N ILE A 100 23.52 -14.63 17.67
CA ILE A 100 24.06 -13.45 16.98
C ILE A 100 23.41 -12.18 17.55
N LEU A 101 24.24 -11.17 17.79
CA LEU A 101 23.84 -9.81 18.09
C LEU A 101 24.57 -8.85 17.14
N THR A 102 23.84 -7.93 16.52
CA THR A 102 24.43 -6.84 15.71
C THR A 102 23.89 -5.50 16.18
N LEU A 103 24.80 -4.59 16.54
CA LEU A 103 24.50 -3.23 16.97
C LEU A 103 25.02 -2.23 15.94
N SER A 104 24.34 -1.10 15.77
CA SER A 104 24.85 0.03 14.97
C SER A 104 24.79 1.35 15.71
N GLU A 105 25.77 2.19 15.45
CA GLU A 105 25.83 3.58 15.88
C GLU A 105 26.45 4.41 14.76
N ASN A 106 25.68 5.38 14.25
CA ASN A 106 26.02 6.10 13.02
C ASN A 106 26.33 5.11 11.87
N ASP A 107 27.49 5.25 11.21
CA ASP A 107 27.92 4.38 10.11
C ASP A 107 28.72 3.14 10.55
N VAL A 108 28.76 2.82 11.85
CA VAL A 108 29.57 1.74 12.42
C VAL A 108 28.70 0.60 12.91
N PHE A 109 29.02 -0.62 12.49
CA PHE A 109 28.37 -1.87 12.88
C PHE A 109 29.29 -2.69 13.77
N TYR A 110 28.72 -3.23 14.85
CA TYR A 110 29.36 -4.09 15.83
C TYR A 110 28.64 -5.44 15.79
N SER A 111 29.35 -6.48 15.36
CA SER A 111 28.79 -7.84 15.27
C SER A 111 29.36 -8.72 16.36
N PHE A 112 28.49 -9.55 16.95
CA PHE A 112 28.83 -10.42 18.05
C PHE A 112 28.22 -11.81 17.87
N SER A 113 28.90 -12.82 18.41
CA SER A 113 28.38 -14.19 18.52
C SER A 113 28.41 -14.76 19.94
N PHE A 114 27.50 -15.69 20.20
CA PHE A 114 27.39 -16.41 21.46
C PHE A 114 28.44 -17.52 21.56
N LYS A 115 29.03 -17.66 22.74
CA LYS A 115 30.08 -18.64 23.02
C LYS A 115 29.48 -20.02 23.25
N ASN A 116 29.49 -20.88 22.24
CA ASN A 116 29.40 -22.33 22.44
C ASN A 116 30.53 -23.04 21.68
N GLN A 117 31.27 -23.88 22.42
CA GLN A 117 32.22 -24.83 21.86
C GLN A 117 31.48 -25.75 20.89
N PHE A 118 31.89 -25.79 19.62
CA PHE A 118 32.11 -26.99 18.79
C PHE A 118 32.34 -26.53 17.35
N GLN A 119 33.59 -26.70 16.89
CA GLN A 119 33.94 -26.70 15.47
C GLN A 119 33.68 -28.12 14.96
N GLU A 120 32.83 -28.31 13.97
CA GLU A 120 33.10 -29.22 12.85
C GLU A 120 32.13 -29.00 11.69
N ASN A 121 32.67 -29.21 10.50
CA ASN A 121 32.10 -28.91 9.19
C ASN A 121 30.67 -29.46 9.00
N THR A 122 29.74 -28.57 8.67
CA THR A 122 28.69 -28.91 7.71
C THR A 122 28.51 -27.72 6.79
N THR A 123 28.89 -27.91 5.54
CA THR A 123 28.47 -27.08 4.41
C THR A 123 26.95 -27.11 4.32
N VAL A 124 26.28 -26.28 5.11
CA VAL A 124 24.99 -25.74 4.71
C VAL A 124 25.36 -24.53 3.88
N VAL A 125 25.05 -24.58 2.59
CA VAL A 125 25.07 -23.41 1.73
C VAL A 125 24.08 -22.43 2.34
N ALA A 126 24.55 -21.59 3.26
CA ALA A 126 23.88 -20.36 3.60
C ALA A 126 23.85 -19.59 2.30
N LYS A 127 22.69 -19.59 1.65
CA LYS A 127 22.37 -18.63 0.62
C LYS A 127 22.52 -17.30 1.34
N GLU A 128 23.63 -16.60 1.11
CA GLU A 128 23.71 -15.17 1.36
C GLU A 128 22.54 -14.56 0.57
N ALA A 129 21.43 -14.33 1.23
CA ALA A 129 20.36 -13.52 0.69
C ALA A 129 20.96 -12.12 0.58
N THR A 130 21.35 -11.74 -0.62
CA THR A 130 21.52 -10.33 -0.95
C THR A 130 20.17 -9.66 -0.69
N ASP A 131 20.02 -8.98 0.46
CA ASP A 131 18.87 -8.17 0.89
C ASP A 131 18.65 -7.00 -0.09
N THR A 132 18.27 -7.34 -1.31
CA THR A 132 18.08 -6.42 -2.42
C THR A 132 16.82 -6.82 -3.15
N ILE A 133 15.98 -5.82 -3.45
CA ILE A 133 14.78 -6.04 -4.26
C ILE A 133 15.21 -6.45 -5.66
N LEU A 134 14.76 -7.62 -6.10
CA LEU A 134 15.10 -8.15 -7.41
C LEU A 134 14.49 -7.26 -8.51
N PRO A 135 15.30 -6.78 -9.48
CA PRO A 135 14.80 -5.89 -10.52
C PRO A 135 13.84 -6.63 -11.47
N SER A 136 12.92 -5.87 -12.08
CA SER A 136 12.01 -6.38 -13.09
C SER A 136 12.79 -6.90 -14.31
N GLN A 137 12.57 -8.15 -14.72
CA GLN A 137 13.39 -8.83 -15.74
C GLN A 137 13.02 -8.47 -17.18
N GLY A 138 11.96 -7.69 -17.39
CA GLY A 138 11.43 -7.37 -18.70
C GLY A 138 10.52 -8.46 -19.26
N PHE A 139 9.90 -8.15 -20.39
CA PHE A 139 8.92 -9.03 -21.02
C PHE A 139 9.54 -10.38 -21.42
N SER A 140 8.84 -11.48 -21.08
CA SER A 140 9.20 -12.84 -21.47
C SER A 140 7.96 -13.64 -21.89
N ILE A 141 8.17 -14.80 -22.52
CA ILE A 141 7.06 -15.71 -22.87
C ILE A 141 6.38 -16.21 -21.57
N ASN A 142 7.13 -16.37 -20.49
CA ASN A 142 6.58 -16.73 -19.19
C ASN A 142 5.66 -15.63 -18.65
N SER A 143 6.14 -14.37 -18.65
CA SER A 143 5.35 -13.24 -18.18
C SER A 143 4.10 -13.02 -19.05
N LEU A 144 4.19 -13.24 -20.37
CA LEU A 144 3.07 -13.18 -21.29
C LEU A 144 1.97 -14.17 -20.93
N TRP A 145 2.27 -15.47 -20.84
CA TRP A 145 1.21 -16.46 -20.60
C TRP A 145 0.61 -16.29 -19.20
N ARG A 146 1.43 -15.97 -18.18
CA ARG A 146 0.96 -15.63 -16.82
C ARG A 146 0.00 -14.45 -16.84
N GLY A 147 0.34 -13.39 -17.57
CA GLY A 147 -0.51 -12.21 -17.73
C GLY A 147 -1.83 -12.53 -18.44
N VAL A 148 -1.77 -13.31 -19.52
CA VAL A 148 -2.97 -13.77 -20.26
C VAL A 148 -3.86 -14.64 -19.38
N LEU A 149 -3.28 -15.55 -18.59
CA LEU A 149 -4.01 -16.36 -17.60
C LEU A 149 -4.72 -15.45 -16.59
N GLY A 150 -4.01 -14.48 -16.01
CA GLY A 150 -4.58 -13.53 -15.05
C GLY A 150 -5.74 -12.75 -15.64
N MET A 151 -5.55 -12.17 -16.83
CA MET A 151 -6.62 -11.46 -17.54
C MET A 151 -7.83 -12.37 -17.77
N PHE A 152 -7.60 -13.60 -18.23
CA PHE A 152 -8.66 -14.57 -18.47
C PHE A 152 -9.44 -14.94 -17.19
N VAL A 153 -8.73 -15.20 -16.08
CA VAL A 153 -9.35 -15.47 -14.78
C VAL A 153 -10.20 -14.29 -14.31
N LEU A 154 -9.68 -13.06 -14.42
CA LEU A 154 -10.41 -11.85 -14.04
C LEU A 154 -11.68 -11.65 -14.88
N LEU A 155 -11.62 -11.94 -16.18
CA LEU A 155 -12.80 -11.92 -17.06
C LEU A 155 -13.81 -13.02 -16.69
N ILE A 156 -13.34 -14.22 -16.33
CA ILE A 156 -14.21 -15.30 -15.83
C ILE A 156 -14.92 -14.86 -14.56
N ILE A 157 -14.20 -14.28 -13.59
CA ILE A 157 -14.81 -13.80 -12.34
C ILE A 157 -15.91 -12.78 -12.66
N ALA A 158 -15.62 -11.78 -13.50
CA ALA A 158 -16.63 -10.80 -13.92
C ALA A 158 -17.82 -11.47 -14.63
N PHE A 159 -17.56 -12.46 -15.50
CA PHE A 159 -18.60 -13.19 -16.22
C PHE A 159 -19.49 -14.03 -15.31
N LEU A 160 -18.93 -14.65 -14.26
CA LEU A 160 -19.67 -15.42 -13.26
C LEU A 160 -20.67 -14.54 -12.51
N PHE A 161 -20.30 -13.29 -12.19
CA PHE A 161 -21.16 -12.30 -11.54
C PHE A 161 -22.03 -11.46 -12.51
N SER A 162 -22.01 -11.79 -13.81
CA SER A 162 -22.81 -11.09 -14.82
C SER A 162 -24.31 -11.26 -14.61
N ALA A 163 -25.06 -10.17 -14.76
CA ALA A 163 -26.53 -10.19 -14.70
C ALA A 163 -27.16 -10.88 -15.93
N ASN A 164 -26.50 -10.83 -17.09
CA ASN A 164 -26.99 -11.46 -18.32
C ASN A 164 -25.82 -11.92 -19.20
N ARG A 165 -25.35 -13.14 -18.97
CA ARG A 165 -24.18 -13.72 -19.66
C ARG A 165 -24.32 -13.80 -21.18
N ARG A 166 -25.55 -13.87 -21.71
CA ARG A 166 -25.81 -13.96 -23.16
C ARG A 166 -25.75 -12.61 -23.87
N ALA A 167 -25.93 -11.51 -23.15
CA ALA A 167 -25.93 -10.16 -23.70
C ALA A 167 -24.54 -9.50 -23.70
N VAL A 168 -23.49 -10.19 -23.23
CA VAL A 168 -22.13 -9.67 -23.21
C VAL A 168 -21.62 -9.48 -24.64
N ASP A 169 -21.30 -8.24 -25.01
CA ASP A 169 -20.70 -7.91 -26.29
C ASP A 169 -19.17 -8.14 -26.24
N TRP A 170 -18.76 -9.35 -26.62
CA TRP A 170 -17.34 -9.75 -26.62
C TRP A 170 -16.48 -8.94 -27.59
N LYS A 171 -17.06 -8.33 -28.62
CA LYS A 171 -16.32 -7.44 -29.52
C LYS A 171 -15.92 -6.16 -28.78
N LYS A 172 -16.84 -5.54 -28.04
CA LYS A 172 -16.54 -4.37 -27.20
C LYS A 172 -15.56 -4.71 -26.08
N VAL A 173 -15.69 -5.87 -25.45
CA VAL A 173 -14.72 -6.38 -24.47
C VAL A 173 -13.32 -6.46 -25.07
N GLY A 174 -13.18 -7.08 -26.24
CA GLY A 174 -11.89 -7.20 -26.94
C GLY A 174 -11.28 -5.85 -27.32
N ILE A 175 -12.11 -4.90 -27.79
CA ILE A 175 -11.65 -3.52 -28.10
C ILE A 175 -11.16 -2.81 -26.83
N GLY A 176 -11.90 -2.91 -25.72
CA GLY A 176 -11.52 -2.28 -24.45
C GLY A 176 -10.23 -2.83 -23.86
N LEU A 177 -10.06 -4.15 -23.86
CA LEU A 177 -8.80 -4.79 -23.45
C LEU A 177 -7.63 -4.39 -24.37
N SER A 178 -7.89 -4.29 -25.67
CA SER A 178 -6.87 -3.82 -26.64
C SER A 178 -6.47 -2.37 -26.36
N LEU A 179 -7.43 -1.47 -26.08
CA LEU A 179 -7.13 -0.09 -25.69
C LEU A 179 -6.30 -0.03 -24.41
N GLN A 180 -6.67 -0.80 -23.39
CA GLN A 180 -5.92 -0.86 -22.13
C GLN A 180 -4.48 -1.37 -22.35
N LEU A 181 -4.30 -2.40 -23.17
CA LEU A 181 -2.99 -2.95 -23.53
C LEU A 181 -2.15 -1.95 -24.34
N ILE A 182 -2.75 -1.25 -25.31
CA ILE A 182 -2.07 -0.22 -26.11
C ILE A 182 -1.59 0.92 -25.21
N ILE A 183 -2.42 1.39 -24.28
CA ILE A 183 -2.04 2.42 -23.30
C ILE A 183 -0.88 1.92 -22.44
N ALA A 184 -0.97 0.68 -21.91
CA ALA A 184 0.07 0.10 -21.08
C ALA A 184 1.42 -0.02 -21.81
N ILE A 185 1.43 -0.57 -23.03
CA ILE A 185 2.63 -0.67 -23.86
C ILE A 185 3.17 0.72 -24.19
N GLY A 186 2.27 1.66 -24.52
CA GLY A 186 2.61 3.06 -24.73
C GLY A 186 3.41 3.63 -23.56
N VAL A 187 2.84 3.60 -22.35
CA VAL A 187 3.45 4.22 -21.17
C VAL A 187 4.67 3.44 -20.67
N LEU A 188 4.70 2.11 -20.80
CA LEU A 188 5.76 1.28 -20.22
C LEU A 188 6.93 1.01 -21.16
N LYS A 189 6.75 1.11 -22.48
CA LYS A 189 7.80 0.77 -23.46
C LYS A 189 8.13 1.89 -24.45
N ILE A 190 7.19 2.77 -24.79
CA ILE A 190 7.41 3.80 -25.82
C ILE A 190 8.00 5.06 -25.17
N LYS A 191 9.29 5.33 -25.44
CA LYS A 191 10.03 6.48 -24.88
C LYS A 191 9.31 7.82 -25.05
N PHE A 192 8.72 8.06 -26.23
CA PHE A 192 7.96 9.30 -26.50
C PHE A 192 6.78 9.47 -25.54
N ILE A 193 6.00 8.40 -25.31
CA ILE A 193 4.86 8.43 -24.39
C ILE A 193 5.34 8.51 -22.94
N GLN A 194 6.44 7.84 -22.59
CA GLN A 194 7.09 7.98 -21.28
C GLN A 194 7.48 9.44 -21.01
N THR A 195 8.03 10.17 -21.99
CA THR A 195 8.34 11.59 -21.83
C THR A 195 7.11 12.42 -21.50
N ILE A 196 5.97 12.15 -22.15
CA ILE A 196 4.69 12.84 -21.85
C ILE A 196 4.24 12.53 -20.41
N PHE A 197 4.23 11.26 -20.00
CA PHE A 197 3.81 10.89 -18.65
C PHE A 197 4.78 11.36 -17.56
N ASN A 198 6.08 11.38 -17.83
CA ASN A 198 7.08 11.98 -16.95
C ASN A 198 6.86 13.48 -16.82
N PHE A 199 6.61 14.19 -17.94
CA PHE A 199 6.30 15.61 -17.90
C PHE A 199 5.06 15.90 -17.04
N ILE A 200 3.98 15.13 -17.21
CA ILE A 200 2.77 15.26 -16.37
C ILE A 200 3.12 14.93 -14.91
N GLY A 201 3.88 13.86 -14.66
CA GLY A 201 4.32 13.48 -13.32
C GLY A 201 5.14 14.58 -12.64
N SER A 202 6.05 15.24 -13.36
CA SER A 202 6.82 16.38 -12.87
C SER A 202 5.93 17.55 -12.48
N ILE A 203 4.83 17.80 -13.20
CA ILE A 203 3.85 18.83 -12.80
C ILE A 203 3.23 18.48 -11.44
N PHE A 204 2.87 17.22 -11.20
CA PHE A 204 2.32 16.79 -9.90
C PHE A 204 3.34 16.98 -8.77
N ILE A 205 4.61 16.65 -9.01
CA ILE A 205 5.70 16.84 -8.03
C ILE A 205 5.93 18.33 -7.75
N GLU A 206 5.92 19.17 -8.77
CA GLU A 206 6.07 20.61 -8.58
C GLU A 206 4.90 21.21 -7.78
N ILE A 207 3.68 20.72 -8.01
CA ILE A 207 2.52 21.11 -7.20
C ILE A 207 2.65 20.66 -5.73
N LEU A 208 3.24 19.48 -5.47
CA LEU A 208 3.57 19.04 -4.12
C LEU A 208 4.51 20.05 -3.43
N GLU A 209 5.51 20.54 -4.14
CA GLU A 209 6.45 21.55 -3.61
C GLU A 209 5.77 22.89 -3.32
N TYR A 210 4.85 23.35 -4.19
CA TYR A 210 4.06 24.55 -3.88
C TYR A 210 3.19 24.39 -2.64
N THR A 211 2.64 23.19 -2.43
CA THR A 211 1.86 22.89 -1.23
C THR A 211 2.75 22.84 0.01
N LYS A 212 3.99 22.38 -0.13
CA LYS A 212 4.97 22.36 0.96
C LYS A 212 5.26 23.76 1.47
N ALA A 213 5.40 24.77 0.60
CA ALA A 213 5.57 26.17 1.02
C ALA A 213 4.39 26.67 1.88
N GLY A 214 3.15 26.33 1.52
CA GLY A 214 1.97 26.65 2.34
C GLY A 214 1.93 25.91 3.67
N SER A 215 2.37 24.65 3.68
CA SER A 215 2.45 23.82 4.88
C SER A 215 3.56 24.29 5.84
N GLU A 216 4.71 24.72 5.31
CA GLU A 216 5.79 25.34 6.09
C GLU A 216 5.34 26.66 6.71
N PHE A 217 4.60 27.50 5.98
CA PHE A 217 4.05 28.73 6.56
C PHE A 217 3.13 28.46 7.76
N LEU A 218 2.27 27.44 7.67
CA LEU A 218 1.32 27.10 8.74
C LEU A 218 1.92 26.27 9.87
N PHE A 219 2.90 25.41 9.56
CA PHE A 219 3.39 24.34 10.44
C PHE A 219 4.93 24.26 10.51
N ALA A 220 5.66 25.36 10.30
CA ALA A 220 7.12 25.43 10.21
C ALA A 220 7.87 24.57 11.25
N GLY A 221 7.48 24.68 12.53
CA GLY A 221 8.12 23.97 13.63
C GLY A 221 7.92 22.44 13.65
N MET A 222 6.97 21.92 12.86
CA MET A 222 6.62 20.50 12.79
C MET A 222 6.96 19.87 11.43
N VAL A 223 6.98 20.67 10.35
CA VAL A 223 7.30 20.21 8.99
C VAL A 223 8.78 20.41 8.63
N GLY A 224 9.43 21.44 9.17
CA GLY A 224 10.81 21.80 8.82
C GLY A 224 11.92 21.06 9.58
N ASP A 225 11.65 20.55 10.78
CA ASP A 225 12.63 19.86 11.63
C ASP A 225 12.47 18.33 11.55
N MET A 226 12.67 17.77 10.35
CA MET A 226 12.55 16.31 10.10
C MET A 226 13.53 15.48 10.96
N ASN A 227 14.62 16.08 11.43
CA ASN A 227 15.58 15.42 12.31
C ASN A 227 15.04 15.20 13.73
N LYS A 228 14.09 16.02 14.19
CA LYS A 228 13.46 15.84 15.52
C LYS A 228 12.17 15.03 15.47
N PHE A 229 11.32 15.30 14.48
CA PHE A 229 9.96 14.75 14.47
C PHE A 229 9.73 13.69 13.39
N GLY A 230 10.70 13.47 12.51
CA GLY A 230 10.52 12.58 11.37
C GLY A 230 9.45 13.07 10.39
N TYR A 231 8.92 12.13 9.61
CA TYR A 231 7.85 12.40 8.64
C TYR A 231 6.49 12.45 9.35
N ILE A 232 5.92 13.65 9.52
CA ILE A 232 4.58 13.81 10.11
C ILE A 232 3.52 13.82 9.02
N PHE A 233 2.84 12.68 8.86
CA PHE A 233 1.76 12.47 7.89
C PHE A 233 0.75 13.63 7.86
N ALA A 234 0.21 14.01 9.02
CA ALA A 234 -0.89 14.97 9.10
C ALA A 234 -0.55 16.35 8.54
N PHE A 235 0.72 16.77 8.61
CA PHE A 235 1.17 18.09 8.16
C PHE A 235 1.86 18.08 6.80
N GLN A 236 2.23 16.92 6.27
CA GLN A 236 2.89 16.81 4.97
C GLN A 236 1.94 16.32 3.86
N VAL A 237 0.90 15.57 4.23
CA VAL A 237 0.05 14.86 3.26
C VAL A 237 -1.34 15.46 3.18
N LEU A 238 -1.97 15.74 4.32
CA LEU A 238 -3.33 16.29 4.34
C LEU A 238 -3.44 17.69 3.71
N PRO A 239 -2.47 18.62 3.88
CA PRO A 239 -2.52 19.92 3.19
C PRO A 239 -2.50 19.80 1.66
N THR A 240 -1.81 18.78 1.13
CA THR A 240 -1.79 18.48 -0.31
C THR A 240 -3.19 18.20 -0.84
N ILE A 241 -4.00 17.44 -0.11
CA ILE A 241 -5.39 17.16 -0.48
C ILE A 241 -6.18 18.48 -0.58
N ILE A 242 -6.03 19.37 0.41
CA ILE A 242 -6.73 20.66 0.44
C ILE A 242 -6.34 21.52 -0.77
N PHE A 243 -5.04 21.65 -1.04
CA PHE A 243 -4.53 22.45 -2.15
C PHE A 243 -5.00 21.90 -3.50
N PHE A 244 -4.87 20.59 -3.72
CA PHE A 244 -5.29 19.98 -4.97
C PHE A 244 -6.80 20.05 -5.19
N SER A 245 -7.62 19.97 -4.14
CA SER A 245 -9.07 20.20 -4.26
C SER A 245 -9.38 21.64 -4.68
N ALA A 246 -8.67 22.63 -4.13
CA ALA A 246 -8.80 24.03 -4.53
C ALA A 246 -8.37 24.25 -6.00
N LEU A 247 -7.24 23.67 -6.40
CA LEU A 247 -6.74 23.73 -7.77
C LEU A 247 -7.68 23.04 -8.76
N THR A 248 -8.19 21.86 -8.42
CA THR A 248 -9.12 21.11 -9.26
C THR A 248 -10.42 21.88 -9.46
N SER A 249 -10.95 22.48 -8.38
CA SER A 249 -12.13 23.36 -8.45
C SER A 249 -11.88 24.59 -9.35
N LEU A 250 -10.71 25.21 -9.26
CA LEU A 250 -10.31 26.30 -10.14
C LEU A 250 -10.25 25.86 -11.62
N LEU A 251 -9.58 24.74 -11.91
CA LEU A 251 -9.46 24.20 -13.27
C LEU A 251 -10.83 23.81 -13.85
N PHE A 252 -11.76 23.37 -12.99
CA PHE A 252 -13.15 23.13 -13.36
C PHE A 252 -13.89 24.44 -13.67
N TYR A 253 -13.77 25.48 -12.82
CA TYR A 253 -14.38 26.79 -13.09
C TYR A 253 -13.89 27.41 -14.40
N LEU A 254 -12.60 27.26 -14.70
CA LEU A 254 -11.96 27.75 -15.94
C LEU A 254 -12.33 26.94 -17.20
N GLY A 255 -13.03 25.81 -17.06
CA GLY A 255 -13.42 24.99 -18.21
C GLY A 255 -12.31 24.07 -18.75
N ILE A 256 -11.18 23.94 -18.05
CA ILE A 256 -10.01 23.18 -18.53
C ILE A 256 -10.28 21.68 -18.42
N ILE A 257 -10.77 21.23 -17.26
CA ILE A 257 -11.11 19.81 -17.02
C ILE A 257 -12.16 19.35 -18.04
N GLN A 258 -13.18 20.16 -18.28
CA GLN A 258 -14.26 19.85 -19.22
C GLN A 258 -13.74 19.64 -20.65
N LYS A 259 -12.78 20.45 -21.11
CA LYS A 259 -12.17 20.30 -22.44
C LYS A 259 -11.40 18.98 -22.57
N VAL A 260 -10.56 18.67 -21.57
CA VAL A 260 -9.75 17.43 -21.55
C VAL A 260 -10.65 16.20 -21.47
N VAL A 261 -11.59 16.20 -20.52
CA VAL A 261 -12.51 15.09 -20.29
C VAL A 261 -13.43 14.87 -21.50
N LYS A 262 -13.91 15.93 -22.16
CA LYS A 262 -14.72 15.81 -23.39
C LYS A 262 -13.93 15.13 -24.52
N ALA A 263 -12.65 15.46 -24.69
CA ALA A 263 -11.82 14.85 -25.70
C ALA A 263 -11.62 13.35 -25.45
N LEU A 264 -11.29 12.97 -24.21
CA LEU A 264 -11.14 11.58 -23.80
C LEU A 264 -12.46 10.79 -23.91
N ALA A 265 -13.57 11.39 -23.47
CA ALA A 265 -14.88 10.78 -23.58
C ALA A 265 -15.29 10.54 -25.03
N LYS A 266 -14.98 11.46 -25.95
CA LYS A 266 -15.24 11.26 -27.38
C LYS A 266 -14.46 10.07 -27.94
N VAL A 267 -13.21 9.89 -27.51
CA VAL A 267 -12.39 8.73 -27.90
C VAL A 267 -13.01 7.44 -27.35
N LEU A 268 -13.28 7.38 -26.05
CA LEU A 268 -13.86 6.19 -25.40
C LEU A 268 -15.24 5.83 -25.97
N SER A 269 -16.15 6.79 -26.09
CA SER A 269 -17.48 6.61 -26.69
C SER A 269 -17.38 6.08 -28.13
N LYS A 270 -16.50 6.65 -28.96
CA LYS A 270 -16.33 6.23 -30.36
C LYS A 270 -15.82 4.79 -30.49
N PHE A 271 -14.84 4.39 -29.69
CA PHE A 271 -14.24 3.06 -29.82
C PHE A 271 -15.06 1.97 -29.12
N LEU A 272 -15.71 2.28 -27.99
CA LEU A 272 -16.39 1.29 -27.17
C LEU A 272 -17.91 1.29 -27.36
N GLY A 273 -18.47 2.28 -28.07
CA GLY A 273 -19.91 2.37 -28.33
C GLY A 273 -20.73 2.41 -27.04
N ILE A 274 -20.25 3.21 -26.09
CA ILE A 274 -20.89 3.50 -24.80
C ILE A 274 -21.59 4.86 -24.86
N SER A 275 -22.51 5.12 -23.94
CA SER A 275 -23.21 6.41 -23.94
C SER A 275 -22.25 7.57 -23.71
N GLY A 276 -22.55 8.74 -24.29
CA GLY A 276 -21.68 9.90 -24.13
C GLY A 276 -21.57 10.35 -22.68
N MET A 277 -22.62 10.14 -21.88
CA MET A 277 -22.68 10.55 -20.47
C MET A 277 -21.88 9.60 -19.59
N GLU A 278 -22.06 8.28 -19.73
CA GLU A 278 -21.24 7.32 -18.98
C GLU A 278 -19.75 7.44 -19.37
N SER A 279 -19.47 7.74 -20.65
CA SER A 279 -18.12 8.01 -21.11
C SER A 279 -17.51 9.27 -20.52
N LEU A 280 -18.29 10.34 -20.31
CA LEU A 280 -17.83 11.56 -19.64
C LEU A 280 -17.51 11.32 -18.17
N SER A 281 -18.35 10.56 -17.47
CA SER A 281 -18.09 10.21 -16.08
C SER A 281 -16.81 9.39 -15.94
N VAL A 282 -16.63 8.35 -16.75
CA VAL A 282 -15.41 7.51 -16.72
C VAL A 282 -14.16 8.30 -17.10
N ALA A 283 -14.23 9.15 -18.14
CA ALA A 283 -13.11 10.02 -18.50
C ALA A 283 -12.81 11.07 -17.42
N GLY A 284 -13.84 11.57 -16.74
CA GLY A 284 -13.71 12.50 -15.61
C GLY A 284 -13.01 11.86 -14.42
N ASN A 285 -13.36 10.61 -14.11
CA ASN A 285 -12.80 9.81 -13.02
C ASN A 285 -11.27 9.57 -13.12
N ILE A 286 -10.66 9.81 -14.29
CA ILE A 286 -9.19 9.79 -14.44
C ILE A 286 -8.53 10.91 -13.60
N PHE A 287 -9.23 12.02 -13.39
CA PHE A 287 -8.73 13.22 -12.70
C PHE A 287 -9.52 13.57 -11.44
N LEU A 288 -10.83 13.33 -11.48
CA LEU A 288 -11.80 13.68 -10.45
C LEU A 288 -12.14 12.45 -9.60
N GLY A 289 -12.57 12.67 -8.35
CA GLY A 289 -13.02 11.60 -7.48
C GLY A 289 -14.39 11.01 -7.86
N GLN A 290 -14.73 9.88 -7.23
CA GLN A 290 -15.96 9.12 -7.47
C GLN A 290 -17.26 9.90 -7.21
N THR A 291 -17.23 10.99 -6.44
CA THR A 291 -18.37 11.88 -6.18
C THR A 291 -18.36 13.14 -7.04
N GLU A 292 -17.20 13.51 -7.60
CA GLU A 292 -16.99 14.73 -8.36
C GLU A 292 -17.21 14.50 -9.86
N ALA A 293 -16.71 13.38 -10.41
CA ALA A 293 -16.90 13.06 -11.81
C ALA A 293 -18.38 12.97 -12.24
N PRO A 294 -19.31 12.42 -11.42
CA PRO A 294 -20.74 12.44 -11.72
C PRO A 294 -21.34 13.84 -11.84
N LEU A 295 -20.73 14.89 -11.27
CA LEU A 295 -21.20 16.27 -11.41
C LEU A 295 -21.21 16.73 -12.88
N LEU A 296 -20.26 16.25 -13.69
CA LEU A 296 -20.17 16.55 -15.13
C LEU A 296 -21.41 16.12 -15.91
N ILE A 297 -22.15 15.15 -15.38
CA ILE A 297 -23.30 14.51 -16.00
C ILE A 297 -24.56 14.59 -15.13
N LYS A 298 -24.58 15.46 -14.12
CA LYS A 298 -25.67 15.60 -13.14
C LYS A 298 -27.06 15.66 -13.79
N ALA A 299 -27.22 16.43 -14.87
CA ALA A 299 -28.50 16.58 -15.58
C ALA A 299 -29.05 15.28 -16.20
N TYR A 300 -28.22 14.24 -16.31
CA TYR A 300 -28.55 12.97 -16.96
C TYR A 300 -28.64 11.80 -15.99
N LEU A 301 -28.03 11.89 -14.80
CA LEU A 301 -27.97 10.79 -13.82
C LEU A 301 -29.35 10.19 -13.52
N GLU A 302 -30.37 11.03 -13.36
CA GLU A 302 -31.73 10.59 -13.04
C GLU A 302 -32.35 9.69 -14.14
N LYS A 303 -31.93 9.89 -15.39
CA LYS A 303 -32.46 9.23 -16.58
C LYS A 303 -31.59 8.06 -17.08
N MET A 304 -30.45 7.82 -16.44
CA MET A 304 -29.55 6.75 -16.83
C MET A 304 -30.18 5.38 -16.62
N ASN A 305 -29.94 4.47 -17.57
CA ASN A 305 -30.30 3.08 -17.38
C ASN A 305 -29.33 2.38 -16.40
N LYS A 306 -29.66 1.15 -16.02
CA LYS A 306 -28.90 0.38 -15.03
C LYS A 306 -27.46 0.06 -15.47
N SER A 307 -27.21 -0.19 -16.75
CA SER A 307 -25.87 -0.48 -17.25
C SER A 307 -25.00 0.78 -17.25
N GLU A 308 -25.58 1.94 -17.57
CA GLU A 308 -24.91 3.25 -17.46
C GLU A 308 -24.58 3.60 -16.01
N MET A 309 -25.55 3.45 -15.11
CA MET A 309 -25.35 3.73 -13.69
C MET A 309 -24.27 2.83 -13.07
N LEU A 310 -24.26 1.53 -13.42
CA LEU A 310 -23.20 0.64 -12.94
C LEU A 310 -21.82 1.06 -13.46
N LEU A 311 -21.70 1.53 -14.71
CA LEU A 311 -20.42 2.04 -15.21
C LEU A 311 -19.99 3.32 -14.48
N VAL A 312 -20.90 4.24 -14.17
CA VAL A 312 -20.58 5.43 -13.36
C VAL A 312 -19.98 5.01 -12.01
N MET A 313 -20.61 4.03 -11.35
CA MET A 313 -20.13 3.52 -10.06
C MET A 313 -18.78 2.81 -10.14
N ILE A 314 -18.64 1.88 -11.10
CA ILE A 314 -17.38 1.12 -11.31
C ILE A 314 -16.26 2.07 -11.74
N GLY A 315 -16.54 3.03 -12.62
CA GLY A 315 -15.58 4.04 -13.05
C GLY A 315 -15.00 4.82 -11.87
N GLY A 316 -15.84 5.22 -10.91
CA GLY A 316 -15.38 5.90 -9.70
C GLY A 316 -14.57 5.03 -8.75
N MET A 317 -14.90 3.74 -8.62
CA MET A 317 -14.14 2.79 -7.78
C MET A 317 -12.85 2.29 -8.44
N ALA A 318 -12.78 2.31 -9.77
CA ALA A 318 -11.62 1.81 -10.51
C ALA A 318 -10.46 2.83 -10.56
N THR A 319 -10.73 4.10 -10.29
CA THR A 319 -9.74 5.19 -10.39
C THR A 319 -9.54 5.88 -9.06
N VAL A 320 -8.57 6.81 -9.02
CA VAL A 320 -8.30 7.70 -7.88
C VAL A 320 -8.36 9.16 -8.33
N ALA A 321 -8.74 10.04 -7.41
CA ALA A 321 -8.74 11.48 -7.65
C ALA A 321 -7.31 12.04 -7.69
N GLY A 322 -7.09 13.10 -8.47
CA GLY A 322 -5.80 13.79 -8.52
C GLY A 322 -5.33 14.28 -7.15
N ALA A 323 -6.26 14.70 -6.28
CA ALA A 323 -5.94 15.21 -4.95
C ALA A 323 -5.30 14.18 -4.01
N VAL A 324 -5.70 12.92 -4.13
CA VAL A 324 -5.14 11.83 -3.31
C VAL A 324 -3.97 11.13 -4.00
N LEU A 325 -3.91 11.18 -5.34
CA LEU A 325 -2.79 10.65 -6.11
C LEU A 325 -1.46 11.30 -5.71
N ALA A 326 -1.48 12.59 -5.42
CA ALA A 326 -0.33 13.34 -4.91
C ALA A 326 0.16 12.81 -3.55
N ALA A 327 -0.74 12.40 -2.65
CA ALA A 327 -0.37 11.77 -1.38
C ALA A 327 0.34 10.42 -1.61
N TYR A 328 -0.16 9.60 -2.53
CA TYR A 328 0.44 8.30 -2.84
C TYR A 328 1.82 8.43 -3.49
N ILE A 329 2.02 9.46 -4.33
CA ILE A 329 3.36 9.80 -4.85
C ILE A 329 4.30 10.09 -3.68
N GLY A 330 3.87 10.88 -2.69
CA GLY A 330 4.66 11.17 -1.50
C GLY A 330 5.00 9.92 -0.68
N PHE A 331 4.03 9.04 -0.41
CA PHE A 331 4.28 7.78 0.32
C PHE A 331 5.28 6.87 -0.38
N LEU A 332 5.12 6.72 -1.70
CA LEU A 332 5.93 5.80 -2.49
C LEU A 332 7.27 6.41 -2.90
N GLY A 333 7.38 7.72 -2.99
CA GLY A 333 8.63 8.42 -3.24
C GLY A 333 9.48 8.63 -1.99
N GLY A 334 8.87 8.77 -0.80
CA GLY A 334 9.59 8.96 0.46
C GLY A 334 10.47 10.22 0.49
N GLY A 335 10.13 11.24 -0.30
CA GLY A 335 10.91 12.47 -0.46
C GLY A 335 12.03 12.40 -1.52
N ASP A 336 12.27 11.24 -2.14
CA ASP A 336 13.16 11.14 -3.30
C ASP A 336 12.41 11.49 -4.59
N LYS A 337 12.74 12.64 -5.18
CA LYS A 337 12.12 13.16 -6.41
C LYS A 337 12.20 12.20 -7.59
N ALA A 338 13.27 11.41 -7.70
CA ALA A 338 13.42 10.44 -8.78
C ALA A 338 12.42 9.29 -8.61
N LEU A 339 12.27 8.78 -7.37
CA LEU A 339 11.27 7.75 -7.05
C LEU A 339 9.84 8.30 -7.15
N GLU A 340 9.59 9.51 -6.66
CA GLU A 340 8.30 10.19 -6.83
C GLU A 340 7.90 10.26 -8.31
N LEU A 341 8.84 10.58 -9.21
CA LEU A 341 8.57 10.63 -10.64
C LEU A 341 8.26 9.25 -11.22
N VAL A 342 8.96 8.21 -10.77
CA VAL A 342 8.67 6.82 -11.17
C VAL A 342 7.25 6.45 -10.77
N PHE A 343 6.85 6.68 -9.51
CA PHE A 343 5.51 6.34 -9.02
C PHE A 343 4.42 7.24 -9.59
N ALA A 344 4.68 8.53 -9.80
CA ALA A 344 3.76 9.44 -10.47
C ALA A 344 3.42 8.93 -11.87
N LYS A 345 4.43 8.54 -12.66
CA LYS A 345 4.23 7.93 -13.98
C LYS A 345 3.34 6.67 -13.91
N HIS A 346 3.59 5.78 -12.95
CA HIS A 346 2.81 4.55 -12.81
C HIS A 346 1.38 4.78 -12.32
N LEU A 347 1.18 5.67 -11.34
CA LEU A 347 -0.15 6.04 -10.84
C LEU A 347 -0.99 6.72 -11.92
N LEU A 348 -0.40 7.66 -12.68
CA LEU A 348 -1.06 8.29 -13.82
C LEU A 348 -1.43 7.27 -14.90
N ALA A 349 -0.53 6.34 -15.21
CA ALA A 349 -0.81 5.25 -16.14
C ALA A 349 -1.95 4.37 -15.65
N ALA A 350 -1.96 4.02 -14.36
CA ALA A 350 -3.01 3.22 -13.73
C ALA A 350 -4.38 3.91 -13.87
N SER A 351 -4.48 5.20 -13.55
CA SER A 351 -5.72 5.98 -13.70
C SER A 351 -6.23 6.01 -15.14
N VAL A 352 -5.36 6.20 -16.13
CA VAL A 352 -5.75 6.22 -17.54
C VAL A 352 -6.14 4.82 -18.04
N MET A 353 -5.44 3.77 -17.61
CA MET A 353 -5.74 2.38 -17.95
C MET A 353 -7.02 1.87 -17.30
N ALA A 354 -7.34 2.36 -16.10
CA ALA A 354 -8.55 1.98 -15.37
C ALA A 354 -9.83 2.39 -16.11
N ALA A 355 -9.83 3.45 -16.92
CA ALA A 355 -11.00 3.86 -17.70
C ALA A 355 -11.53 2.77 -18.68
N PRO A 356 -10.74 2.29 -19.66
CA PRO A 356 -11.19 1.18 -20.51
C PRO A 356 -11.40 -0.12 -19.71
N GLY A 357 -10.61 -0.39 -18.67
CA GLY A 357 -10.81 -1.56 -17.79
C GLY A 357 -12.17 -1.55 -17.09
N ALA A 358 -12.56 -0.41 -16.51
CA ALA A 358 -13.86 -0.20 -15.88
C ALA A 358 -15.02 -0.40 -16.87
N ILE A 359 -14.86 0.07 -18.12
CA ILE A 359 -15.86 -0.13 -19.17
C ILE A 359 -16.02 -1.61 -19.49
N VAL A 360 -14.91 -2.31 -19.72
CA VAL A 360 -14.94 -3.76 -20.02
C VAL A 360 -15.64 -4.52 -18.90
N ILE A 361 -15.22 -4.33 -17.65
CA ILE A 361 -15.75 -5.08 -16.53
C ILE A 361 -17.21 -4.72 -16.24
N SER A 362 -17.59 -3.44 -16.33
CA SER A 362 -18.98 -3.01 -16.16
C SER A 362 -19.89 -3.64 -17.21
N LYS A 363 -19.50 -3.62 -18.48
CA LYS A 363 -20.30 -4.18 -19.58
C LYS A 363 -20.32 -5.72 -19.58
N ILE A 364 -19.43 -6.39 -18.85
CA ILE A 364 -19.56 -7.82 -18.54
C ILE A 364 -20.53 -8.03 -17.37
N LEU A 365 -20.37 -7.28 -16.27
CA LEU A 365 -21.18 -7.44 -15.05
C LEU A 365 -22.66 -7.08 -15.25
N TYR A 366 -22.94 -6.09 -16.09
CA TYR A 366 -24.28 -5.68 -16.49
C TYR A 366 -24.27 -5.15 -17.94
N PRO A 367 -24.44 -6.04 -18.94
CA PRO A 367 -24.36 -5.65 -20.34
C PRO A 367 -25.41 -4.64 -20.76
N GLN A 368 -25.06 -3.78 -21.72
CA GLN A 368 -25.95 -2.78 -22.28
C GLN A 368 -26.93 -3.44 -23.27
N THR A 369 -28.21 -3.52 -22.91
CA THR A 369 -29.28 -4.06 -23.78
C THR A 369 -30.15 -2.99 -24.42
N GLU A 370 -30.25 -1.83 -23.77
CA GLU A 370 -31.02 -0.68 -24.27
C GLU A 370 -30.17 0.17 -25.22
N GLN A 371 -30.79 0.82 -26.20
CA GLN A 371 -30.09 1.76 -27.06
C GLN A 371 -29.67 3.00 -26.26
N VAL A 372 -28.46 3.50 -26.51
CA VAL A 372 -27.89 4.65 -25.80
C VAL A 372 -27.45 5.72 -26.79
N ASN A 373 -27.55 6.98 -26.38
CA ASN A 373 -27.00 8.09 -27.14
C ASN A 373 -25.49 8.21 -26.88
N THR A 374 -24.69 8.10 -27.94
CA THR A 374 -23.23 8.22 -27.88
C THR A 374 -22.73 9.67 -27.89
N ASP A 375 -23.62 10.65 -28.09
CA ASP A 375 -23.28 12.07 -28.14
C ASP A 375 -22.75 12.59 -26.80
N VAL A 376 -21.60 13.25 -26.88
CA VAL A 376 -20.88 13.76 -25.72
C VAL A 376 -21.18 15.25 -25.51
N THR A 377 -22.16 15.52 -24.64
CA THR A 377 -22.50 16.87 -24.16
C THR A 377 -22.08 17.05 -22.70
N VAL A 378 -21.25 18.06 -22.43
CA VAL A 378 -20.79 18.37 -21.07
C VAL A 378 -21.70 19.41 -20.45
N SER A 379 -22.13 19.19 -19.20
CA SER A 379 -22.84 20.21 -18.43
C SER A 379 -22.00 21.48 -18.31
N GLN A 380 -22.61 22.64 -18.50
CA GLN A 380 -21.98 23.96 -18.32
C GLN A 380 -22.18 24.51 -16.90
N GLU A 381 -22.64 23.67 -15.95
CA GLU A 381 -22.67 24.07 -14.54
C GLU A 381 -21.26 24.48 -14.08
N LYS A 382 -21.11 25.70 -13.57
CA LYS A 382 -19.85 26.22 -13.03
C LYS A 382 -19.81 25.97 -11.53
N ILE A 383 -18.63 25.62 -11.01
CA ILE A 383 -18.37 25.61 -9.57
C ILE A 383 -17.95 27.02 -9.16
N GLY A 384 -18.78 27.70 -8.39
CA GLY A 384 -18.54 29.07 -7.94
C GLY A 384 -18.91 30.16 -8.96
N SER A 385 -19.08 31.37 -8.45
CA SER A 385 -19.44 32.57 -9.20
C SER A 385 -18.23 33.25 -9.87
N ASN A 386 -17.05 33.17 -9.25
CA ASN A 386 -15.80 33.78 -9.70
C ASN A 386 -14.58 32.90 -9.32
N ILE A 387 -13.38 33.28 -9.76
CA ILE A 387 -12.14 32.54 -9.52
C ILE A 387 -11.87 32.32 -8.02
N LEU A 388 -12.02 33.37 -7.20
CA LEU A 388 -11.76 33.28 -5.76
C LEU A 388 -12.80 32.41 -5.07
N ASP A 389 -14.07 32.53 -5.48
CA ASP A 389 -15.16 31.68 -5.00
C ASP A 389 -14.94 30.20 -5.37
N ALA A 390 -14.48 29.89 -6.59
CA ALA A 390 -14.13 28.53 -6.99
C ALA A 390 -13.00 27.95 -6.12
N ILE A 391 -11.95 28.73 -5.85
CA ILE A 391 -10.85 28.33 -4.97
C ILE A 391 -11.37 28.10 -3.54
N ALA A 392 -12.15 29.04 -2.98
CA ALA A 392 -12.67 28.94 -1.61
C ALA A 392 -13.58 27.71 -1.40
N ASN A 393 -14.47 27.44 -2.37
CA ASN A 393 -15.31 26.24 -2.35
C ASN A 393 -14.45 24.97 -2.44
N GLY A 394 -13.47 24.94 -3.35
CA GLY A 394 -12.55 23.82 -3.49
C GLY A 394 -11.70 23.56 -2.25
N THR A 395 -11.23 24.62 -1.57
CA THR A 395 -10.53 24.54 -0.28
C THR A 395 -11.42 23.97 0.81
N THR A 396 -12.69 24.37 0.87
CA THR A 396 -13.64 23.88 1.88
C THR A 396 -13.95 22.40 1.68
N GLU A 397 -14.17 21.97 0.44
CA GLU A 397 -14.36 20.56 0.11
C GLU A 397 -13.08 19.75 0.36
N GLY A 398 -11.92 20.31 0.00
CA GLY A 398 -10.61 19.72 0.30
C GLY A 398 -10.34 19.55 1.79
N LEU A 399 -10.74 20.52 2.62
CA LEU A 399 -10.62 20.43 4.09
C LEU A 399 -11.49 19.31 4.65
N LYS A 400 -12.77 19.22 4.23
CA LYS A 400 -13.65 18.12 4.62
C LYS A 400 -13.04 16.78 4.21
N LEU A 401 -12.54 16.67 2.98
CA LEU A 401 -11.89 15.47 2.48
C LEU A 401 -10.65 15.10 3.30
N ALA A 402 -9.76 16.06 3.57
CA ALA A 402 -8.55 15.85 4.34
C ALA A 402 -8.83 15.40 5.79
N VAL A 403 -9.80 16.03 6.47
CA VAL A 403 -10.24 15.63 7.81
C VAL A 403 -10.86 14.24 7.80
N ASN A 404 -11.71 13.94 6.80
CA ASN A 404 -12.30 12.62 6.64
C ASN A 404 -11.23 11.55 6.42
N VAL A 405 -10.22 11.81 5.59
CA VAL A 405 -9.08 10.90 5.36
C VAL A 405 -8.29 10.69 6.65
N GLY A 406 -7.91 11.76 7.36
CA GLY A 406 -7.18 11.67 8.61
C GLY A 406 -7.95 10.89 9.70
N GLY A 407 -9.23 11.20 9.87
CA GLY A 407 -10.10 10.51 10.82
C GLY A 407 -10.33 9.04 10.45
N MET A 408 -10.56 8.76 9.17
CA MET A 408 -10.72 7.39 8.65
C MET A 408 -9.46 6.56 8.90
N LEU A 409 -8.28 7.10 8.60
CA LEU A 409 -7.00 6.43 8.83
C LEU A 409 -6.79 6.10 10.31
N LEU A 410 -7.01 7.08 11.20
CA LEU A 410 -6.91 6.88 12.64
C LEU A 410 -7.80 5.72 13.10
N VAL A 411 -9.08 5.74 12.71
CA VAL A 411 -10.05 4.72 13.12
C VAL A 411 -9.69 3.35 12.56
N PHE A 412 -9.40 3.23 11.26
CA PHE A 412 -9.14 1.93 10.66
C PHE A 412 -7.82 1.31 11.12
N VAL A 413 -6.76 2.10 11.32
CA VAL A 413 -5.51 1.59 11.91
C VAL A 413 -5.76 1.08 13.33
N ALA A 414 -6.51 1.82 14.14
CA ALA A 414 -6.89 1.37 15.48
C ALA A 414 -7.76 0.11 15.46
N VAL A 415 -8.69 -0.01 14.51
CA VAL A 415 -9.53 -1.21 14.34
C VAL A 415 -8.68 -2.40 13.90
N ILE A 416 -7.75 -2.25 12.97
CA ILE A 416 -6.81 -3.31 12.56
C ILE A 416 -5.98 -3.76 13.76
N ALA A 417 -5.40 -2.83 14.52
CA ALA A 417 -4.64 -3.13 15.73
C ALA A 417 -5.49 -3.86 16.79
N MET A 418 -6.73 -3.43 17.00
CA MET A 418 -7.66 -4.10 17.91
C MET A 418 -8.02 -5.50 17.44
N LEU A 419 -8.30 -5.69 16.14
CA LEU A 419 -8.58 -7.00 15.56
C LEU A 419 -7.38 -7.93 15.68
N ASN A 420 -6.17 -7.44 15.42
CA ASN A 420 -4.94 -8.20 15.62
C ASN A 420 -4.70 -8.54 17.09
N GLY A 421 -5.02 -7.65 18.03
CA GLY A 421 -4.98 -7.98 19.46
C GLY A 421 -5.97 -9.07 19.86
N ILE A 422 -7.19 -9.05 19.29
CA ILE A 422 -8.20 -10.10 19.52
C ILE A 422 -7.78 -11.42 18.88
N LEU A 423 -7.29 -11.39 17.63
CA LEU A 423 -6.82 -12.57 16.91
C LEU A 423 -5.60 -13.18 17.59
N GLY A 424 -4.64 -12.35 18.00
CA GLY A 424 -3.47 -12.76 18.77
C GLY A 424 -3.86 -13.43 20.09
N PHE A 425 -4.88 -12.94 20.80
CA PHE A 425 -5.39 -13.63 21.99
C PHE A 425 -5.86 -15.07 21.71
N PHE A 426 -6.46 -15.32 20.54
CA PHE A 426 -6.85 -16.68 20.13
C PHE A 426 -5.68 -17.48 19.52
N GLY A 427 -4.71 -16.81 18.91
CA GLY A 427 -3.53 -17.42 18.30
C GLY A 427 -2.48 -17.86 19.33
N SER A 428 -2.34 -17.08 20.40
CA SER A 428 -1.41 -17.31 21.52
C SER A 428 -1.97 -18.29 22.56
N PHE A 429 -2.99 -19.07 22.23
CA PHE A 429 -3.50 -20.10 23.13
C PHE A 429 -2.44 -21.20 23.25
N ASP A 430 -1.71 -21.21 24.36
CA ASP A 430 -0.83 -22.31 24.77
C ASP A 430 -1.68 -23.58 24.79
N GLY A 431 -1.36 -24.54 23.92
CA GLY A 431 -2.24 -25.69 23.69
C GLY A 431 -2.50 -26.55 24.94
N ILE A 432 -3.46 -27.46 24.84
CA ILE A 432 -3.83 -28.36 25.93
C ILE A 432 -2.88 -29.55 25.91
N ASP A 433 -2.02 -29.71 26.93
CA ASP A 433 -1.27 -30.94 27.15
C ASP A 433 -2.22 -32.04 27.66
N TYR A 434 -2.63 -32.93 26.75
CA TYR A 434 -3.42 -34.12 27.10
C TYR A 434 -2.81 -35.37 26.46
N PHE A 435 -2.53 -36.40 27.26
CA PHE A 435 -2.14 -37.73 26.79
C PHE A 435 -0.88 -37.80 25.88
N ALA A 436 0.19 -37.05 26.19
CA ALA A 436 1.45 -37.02 25.42
C ALA A 436 1.33 -36.44 23.99
N TRP A 437 0.24 -35.72 23.71
CA TRP A 437 0.11 -34.87 22.52
C TRP A 437 0.33 -33.41 22.95
N GLN A 438 1.42 -32.79 22.48
CA GLN A 438 1.70 -31.37 22.68
C GLN A 438 1.07 -30.60 21.52
N PHE A 439 0.07 -29.75 21.79
CA PHE A 439 -0.42 -28.78 20.83
C PHE A 439 0.40 -27.49 20.99
N THR A 440 1.28 -27.17 20.04
CA THR A 440 1.97 -25.87 19.98
C THR A 440 0.96 -24.76 19.69
N SER A 441 1.22 -23.54 20.18
CA SER A 441 0.31 -22.40 19.94
C SER A 441 0.19 -22.12 18.43
N LEU A 442 -0.95 -21.57 18.01
CA LEU A 442 -1.17 -21.30 16.59
C LEU A 442 -0.17 -20.25 16.08
N ASP A 443 0.18 -19.28 16.91
CA ASP A 443 1.17 -18.25 16.59
C ASP A 443 2.57 -18.83 16.38
N GLU A 444 3.01 -19.80 17.19
CA GLU A 444 4.29 -20.48 16.97
C GLU A 444 4.32 -21.23 15.64
N ILE A 445 3.23 -21.93 15.29
CA ILE A 445 3.12 -22.63 14.00
C ILE A 445 3.16 -21.61 12.85
N ILE A 446 2.47 -20.48 12.99
CA ILE A 446 2.44 -19.42 11.99
C ILE A 446 3.82 -18.80 11.80
N ALA A 447 4.50 -18.42 12.89
CA ALA A 447 5.83 -17.83 12.85
C ALA A 447 6.88 -18.79 12.28
N ALA A 448 6.75 -20.09 12.55
CA ALA A 448 7.69 -21.09 12.04
C ALA A 448 7.50 -21.43 10.55
N ASN A 449 6.29 -21.22 9.99
CA ASN A 449 5.94 -21.67 8.64
C ASN A 449 5.60 -20.53 7.67
N THR A 450 5.51 -19.29 8.14
CA THR A 450 5.05 -18.14 7.33
C THR A 450 5.89 -16.89 7.57
N LEU A 451 5.61 -15.83 6.80
CA LEU A 451 6.26 -14.52 6.93
C LEU A 451 5.64 -13.62 8.02
N TYR A 452 4.70 -14.17 8.80
CA TYR A 452 3.95 -13.44 9.82
C TYR A 452 4.31 -13.94 11.20
N ASP A 453 4.35 -13.05 12.18
CA ASP A 453 4.71 -13.39 13.56
C ASP A 453 3.60 -14.16 14.32
N GLY A 454 2.37 -14.16 13.80
CA GLY A 454 1.22 -14.79 14.45
C GLY A 454 -0.08 -14.54 13.69
N LEU A 455 -1.20 -14.95 14.29
CA LEU A 455 -2.53 -14.80 13.71
C LEU A 455 -2.93 -13.32 13.67
N SER A 456 -3.08 -12.79 12.45
CA SER A 456 -3.44 -11.41 12.19
C SER A 456 -4.43 -11.27 11.04
N ILE A 457 -5.08 -10.10 10.93
CA ILE A 457 -5.95 -9.81 9.80
C ILE A 457 -5.15 -9.77 8.50
N GLU A 458 -3.89 -9.32 8.56
CA GLU A 458 -2.94 -9.34 7.46
C GLU A 458 -2.70 -10.75 6.95
N LEU A 459 -2.46 -11.71 7.85
CA LEU A 459 -2.29 -13.13 7.48
C LEU A 459 -3.56 -13.69 6.85
N ILE A 460 -4.73 -13.47 7.48
CA ILE A 460 -6.00 -14.02 7.00
C ILE A 460 -6.30 -13.51 5.59
N LEU A 461 -6.18 -12.19 5.38
CA LEU A 461 -6.40 -11.57 4.09
C LEU A 461 -5.32 -11.96 3.07
N GLY A 462 -4.07 -12.08 3.52
CA GLY A 462 -2.94 -12.54 2.72
C GLY A 462 -3.18 -13.90 2.10
N TYR A 463 -3.53 -14.88 2.93
CA TYR A 463 -3.81 -16.24 2.44
C TYR A 463 -5.15 -16.35 1.71
N ALA A 464 -6.16 -15.57 2.08
CA ALA A 464 -7.45 -15.56 1.37
C ALA A 464 -7.31 -15.10 -0.09
N PHE A 465 -6.46 -14.10 -0.35
CA PHE A 465 -6.26 -13.54 -1.69
C PHE A 465 -5.00 -14.05 -2.42
N ALA A 466 -4.09 -14.77 -1.74
CA ALA A 466 -2.88 -15.33 -2.35
C ALA A 466 -3.13 -16.14 -3.63
N PRO A 467 -4.15 -17.04 -3.72
CA PRO A 467 -4.43 -17.78 -4.95
C PRO A 467 -4.77 -16.85 -6.12
N LEU A 468 -5.53 -15.78 -5.87
CA LEU A 468 -5.83 -14.78 -6.89
C LEU A 468 -4.58 -14.02 -7.31
N MET A 469 -3.70 -13.65 -6.35
CA MET A 469 -2.45 -12.95 -6.64
C MET A 469 -1.52 -13.77 -7.53
N TRP A 470 -1.40 -15.06 -7.24
CA TRP A 470 -0.64 -15.97 -8.09
C TRP A 470 -1.21 -16.07 -9.51
N LEU A 471 -2.54 -16.16 -9.64
CA LEU A 471 -3.23 -16.22 -10.95
C LEU A 471 -3.04 -14.94 -11.77
N VAL A 472 -2.98 -13.76 -11.14
CA VAL A 472 -2.73 -12.49 -11.83
C VAL A 472 -1.25 -12.21 -12.12
N GLY A 473 -0.37 -13.19 -11.87
CA GLY A 473 1.03 -13.17 -12.30
C GLY A 473 2.04 -12.68 -11.27
N VAL A 474 1.66 -12.59 -9.99
CA VAL A 474 2.58 -12.35 -8.87
C VAL A 474 3.45 -13.60 -8.62
N ALA A 475 4.70 -13.38 -8.21
CA ALA A 475 5.60 -14.45 -7.81
C ALA A 475 5.11 -15.13 -6.52
N SER A 476 5.45 -16.41 -6.31
CA SER A 476 4.95 -17.16 -5.16
C SER A 476 5.47 -16.62 -3.83
N GLU A 477 6.63 -15.98 -3.86
CA GLU A 477 7.31 -15.36 -2.72
C GLU A 477 6.56 -14.12 -2.23
N ASP A 478 5.89 -13.39 -3.12
CA ASP A 478 5.20 -12.14 -2.81
C ASP A 478 3.67 -12.31 -2.72
N MET A 479 3.12 -13.50 -3.02
CA MET A 479 1.68 -13.67 -3.23
C MET A 479 0.84 -13.41 -1.97
N THR A 480 1.35 -13.76 -0.79
CA THR A 480 0.66 -13.55 0.50
C THR A 480 0.65 -12.07 0.87
N LEU A 481 1.78 -11.38 0.74
CA LEU A 481 1.90 -9.94 0.99
C LEU A 481 1.05 -9.12 -0.01
N MET A 482 1.04 -9.52 -1.28
CA MET A 482 0.15 -8.92 -2.29
C MET A 482 -1.33 -9.17 -1.97
N GLY A 483 -1.65 -10.37 -1.44
CA GLY A 483 -3.01 -10.71 -1.02
C GLY A 483 -3.46 -9.86 0.16
N GLN A 484 -2.56 -9.59 1.11
CA GLN A 484 -2.78 -8.71 2.24
C GLN A 484 -3.07 -7.30 1.77
N LEU A 485 -2.24 -6.74 0.87
CA LEU A 485 -2.44 -5.40 0.31
C LEU A 485 -3.81 -5.27 -0.37
N LEU A 486 -4.23 -6.27 -1.15
CA LEU A 486 -5.56 -6.29 -1.75
C LEU A 486 -6.66 -6.36 -0.68
N GLY A 487 -6.54 -7.24 0.31
CA GLY A 487 -7.54 -7.40 1.34
C GLY A 487 -7.70 -6.14 2.20
N ILE A 488 -6.60 -5.53 2.63
CA ILE A 488 -6.59 -4.29 3.42
C ILE A 488 -7.18 -3.13 2.61
N LYS A 489 -6.88 -3.05 1.31
CA LYS A 489 -7.54 -2.10 0.41
C LYS A 489 -9.06 -2.25 0.46
N LEU A 490 -9.57 -3.48 0.30
CA LEU A 490 -11.02 -3.75 0.25
C LEU A 490 -11.71 -3.52 1.59
N ALA A 491 -11.11 -4.01 2.67
CA ALA A 491 -11.65 -3.96 4.02
C ALA A 491 -11.63 -2.56 4.62
N ALA A 492 -10.56 -1.80 4.35
CA ALA A 492 -10.35 -0.48 4.93
C ALA A 492 -10.28 0.60 3.84
N SER A 493 -9.11 0.80 3.22
CA SER A 493 -8.94 1.76 2.13
C SER A 493 -7.62 1.56 1.38
N GLU A 494 -7.56 2.07 0.16
CA GLU A 494 -6.33 2.15 -0.62
C GLU A 494 -5.26 3.01 0.06
N PHE A 495 -5.64 4.01 0.86
CA PHE A 495 -4.68 4.79 1.64
C PHE A 495 -3.87 3.93 2.61
N ILE A 496 -4.53 3.05 3.36
CA ILE A 496 -3.83 2.13 4.28
C ILE A 496 -3.01 1.12 3.48
N GLY A 497 -3.55 0.64 2.36
CA GLY A 497 -2.80 -0.21 1.43
C GLY A 497 -1.50 0.45 0.94
N TYR A 498 -1.51 1.74 0.61
CA TYR A 498 -0.30 2.45 0.17
C TYR A 498 0.70 2.70 1.29
N ILE A 499 0.24 2.92 2.53
CA ILE A 499 1.12 3.02 3.70
C ILE A 499 1.84 1.67 3.90
N GLN A 500 1.09 0.56 3.91
CA GLN A 500 1.69 -0.77 4.01
C GLN A 500 2.62 -1.07 2.82
N LEU A 501 2.27 -0.68 1.60
CA LEU A 501 3.16 -0.83 0.45
C LEU A 501 4.46 -0.02 0.61
N ALA A 502 4.39 1.18 1.21
CA ALA A 502 5.57 2.00 1.47
C ALA A 502 6.53 1.33 2.48
N GLU A 503 5.99 0.58 3.45
CA GLU A 503 6.78 -0.24 4.38
C GLU A 503 7.31 -1.51 3.71
N LEU A 504 6.46 -2.24 2.98
CA LEU A 504 6.82 -3.50 2.32
C LEU A 504 7.82 -3.34 1.16
N LYS A 505 7.94 -2.14 0.57
CA LYS A 505 9.00 -1.87 -0.42
C LYS A 505 10.35 -1.53 0.21
N ASN A 506 10.42 -1.37 1.54
CA ASN A 506 11.66 -1.00 2.22
C ASN A 506 12.40 -2.27 2.65
N VAL A 507 13.59 -2.48 2.10
CA VAL A 507 14.45 -3.63 2.44
C VAL A 507 14.89 -3.65 3.91
N ALA A 508 14.80 -2.52 4.61
CA ALA A 508 15.07 -2.47 6.05
C ALA A 508 13.91 -2.99 6.92
N SER A 509 12.73 -3.23 6.32
CA SER A 509 11.59 -3.81 7.01
C SER A 509 11.81 -5.31 7.20
N ALA A 510 11.44 -5.85 8.37
CA ALA A 510 11.57 -7.28 8.68
C ALA A 510 10.86 -8.17 7.64
N THR A 511 9.72 -7.69 7.13
CA THR A 511 8.99 -8.30 6.01
C THR A 511 8.95 -7.30 4.87
N HIS A 512 9.41 -7.71 3.69
CA HIS A 512 9.41 -6.87 2.50
C HIS A 512 9.08 -7.69 1.25
N LEU A 513 8.65 -7.01 0.19
CA LEU A 513 8.46 -7.59 -1.13
C LEU A 513 9.82 -7.96 -1.74
N THR A 514 9.87 -9.11 -2.37
CA THR A 514 11.08 -9.67 -2.99
C THR A 514 11.36 -9.01 -4.33
N TYR A 515 10.32 -8.75 -5.14
CA TYR A 515 10.47 -8.31 -6.52
C TYR A 515 9.97 -6.88 -6.75
N ASN A 516 10.75 -6.09 -7.51
CA ASN A 516 10.34 -4.75 -7.96
C ASN A 516 9.06 -4.81 -8.80
N LYS A 517 8.89 -5.89 -9.58
CA LYS A 517 7.66 -6.21 -10.31
C LYS A 517 6.44 -6.14 -9.39
N SER A 518 6.50 -6.76 -8.21
CA SER A 518 5.39 -6.80 -7.25
C SER A 518 5.08 -5.42 -6.68
N ILE A 519 6.10 -4.59 -6.42
CA ILE A 519 5.91 -3.20 -5.98
C ILE A 519 5.17 -2.38 -7.04
N ILE A 520 5.57 -2.51 -8.31
CA ILE A 520 4.88 -1.82 -9.41
C ILE A 520 3.47 -2.39 -9.58
N MET A 521 3.28 -3.71 -9.58
CA MET A 521 1.94 -4.31 -9.65
C MET A 521 1.03 -3.85 -8.51
N ALA A 522 1.55 -3.77 -7.28
CA ALA A 522 0.84 -3.26 -6.11
C ALA A 522 0.41 -1.81 -6.31
N THR A 523 1.27 -0.98 -6.91
CA THR A 523 0.95 0.41 -7.26
C THR A 523 -0.27 0.48 -8.19
N TYR A 524 -0.38 -0.38 -9.21
CA TYR A 524 -1.57 -0.42 -10.08
C TYR A 524 -2.78 -1.03 -9.38
N MET A 525 -2.57 -2.08 -8.59
CA MET A 525 -3.62 -2.80 -7.87
C MET A 525 -4.29 -1.90 -6.82
N LEU A 526 -3.51 -1.10 -6.10
CA LEU A 526 -4.02 -0.18 -5.07
C LEU A 526 -4.63 1.09 -5.68
N CYS A 527 -4.28 1.45 -6.91
CA CYS A 527 -4.82 2.61 -7.61
C CYS A 527 -6.31 2.40 -7.99
N GLY A 528 -7.20 2.66 -7.03
CA GLY A 528 -8.64 2.75 -7.21
C GLY A 528 -9.39 2.79 -5.88
N PHE A 529 -10.49 3.53 -5.81
CA PHE A 529 -11.33 3.65 -4.60
C PHE A 529 -12.19 2.42 -4.27
N ALA A 530 -11.96 1.26 -4.87
CA ALA A 530 -12.72 0.04 -4.59
C ALA A 530 -12.49 -0.45 -3.15
N ASN A 531 -13.40 -0.09 -2.23
CA ASN A 531 -13.47 -0.57 -0.83
C ASN A 531 -14.93 -0.49 -0.32
N PHE A 532 -15.24 -1.11 0.84
CA PHE A 532 -16.61 -1.10 1.37
C PHE A 532 -17.13 0.30 1.72
N ALA A 533 -16.28 1.21 2.20
CA ALA A 533 -16.66 2.58 2.52
C ALA A 533 -17.11 3.38 1.28
N SER A 534 -16.46 3.14 0.13
CA SER A 534 -16.80 3.77 -1.15
C SER A 534 -18.21 3.48 -1.62
N ILE A 535 -18.80 2.34 -1.24
CA ILE A 535 -20.22 2.07 -1.52
C ILE A 535 -21.10 3.14 -0.85
N GLY A 536 -20.86 3.41 0.43
CA GLY A 536 -21.56 4.44 1.18
C GLY A 536 -21.32 5.84 0.60
N ILE A 537 -20.07 6.15 0.23
CA ILE A 537 -19.69 7.43 -0.39
C ILE A 537 -20.43 7.65 -1.71
N GLN A 538 -20.55 6.64 -2.56
CA GLN A 538 -21.27 6.77 -3.83
C GLN A 538 -22.79 6.85 -3.65
N ILE A 539 -23.37 6.07 -2.74
CA ILE A 539 -24.82 6.15 -2.44
C ILE A 539 -25.16 7.55 -1.90
N GLY A 540 -24.31 8.12 -1.03
CA GLY A 540 -24.47 9.47 -0.52
C GLY A 540 -24.24 10.55 -1.59
N GLY A 541 -23.09 10.51 -2.26
CA GLY A 541 -22.66 11.50 -3.24
C GLY A 541 -23.53 11.49 -4.49
N ILE A 542 -23.55 10.37 -5.22
CA ILE A 542 -24.35 10.25 -6.46
C ILE A 542 -25.84 10.32 -6.13
N GLY A 543 -26.29 9.70 -5.03
CA GLY A 543 -27.69 9.73 -4.63
C GLY A 543 -28.19 11.12 -4.20
N SER A 544 -27.29 12.05 -3.81
CA SER A 544 -27.66 13.45 -3.58
C SER A 544 -27.88 14.22 -4.88
N LEU A 545 -27.17 13.84 -5.95
CA LEU A 545 -27.33 14.41 -7.29
C LEU A 545 -28.53 13.81 -8.04
N ALA A 546 -28.86 12.55 -7.74
CA ALA A 546 -29.90 11.76 -8.40
C ALA A 546 -30.74 10.94 -7.40
N PRO A 547 -31.67 11.58 -6.65
CA PRO A 547 -32.39 10.92 -5.56
C PRO A 547 -33.19 9.68 -5.98
N GLY A 548 -33.77 9.67 -7.19
CA GLY A 548 -34.52 8.52 -7.72
C GLY A 548 -33.64 7.30 -8.01
N GLN A 549 -32.33 7.48 -8.16
CA GLN A 549 -31.37 6.40 -8.42
C GLN A 549 -30.79 5.79 -7.15
N ARG A 550 -31.09 6.33 -5.96
CA ARG A 550 -30.50 5.88 -4.69
C ARG A 550 -30.70 4.38 -4.41
N LYS A 551 -31.87 3.83 -4.80
CA LYS A 551 -32.14 2.38 -4.68
C LYS A 551 -31.23 1.56 -5.61
N VAL A 552 -31.06 2.00 -6.86
CA VAL A 552 -30.20 1.34 -7.85
C VAL A 552 -28.74 1.36 -7.38
N LEU A 553 -28.26 2.50 -6.88
CA LEU A 553 -26.91 2.63 -6.31
C LEU A 553 -26.67 1.63 -5.17
N SER A 554 -27.64 1.49 -4.28
CA SER A 554 -27.56 0.53 -3.16
C SER A 554 -27.51 -0.92 -3.64
N GLU A 555 -28.40 -1.31 -4.57
CA GLU A 555 -28.44 -2.66 -5.16
C GLU A 555 -27.14 -3.01 -5.92
N PHE A 556 -26.48 -2.02 -6.51
CA PHE A 556 -25.23 -2.20 -7.25
C PHE A 556 -23.96 -2.06 -6.43
N GLY A 557 -24.00 -1.61 -5.18
CA GLY A 557 -22.82 -1.35 -4.35
C GLY A 557 -21.77 -2.48 -4.39
N MET A 558 -22.16 -3.71 -4.10
CA MET A 558 -21.24 -4.86 -4.11
C MET A 558 -20.73 -5.19 -5.52
N LYS A 559 -21.60 -5.09 -6.53
CA LYS A 559 -21.23 -5.36 -7.93
C LYS A 559 -20.25 -4.30 -8.44
N ALA A 560 -20.44 -3.04 -8.05
CA ALA A 560 -19.52 -1.95 -8.36
C ALA A 560 -18.15 -2.14 -7.69
N LEU A 561 -18.14 -2.56 -6.42
CA LEU A 561 -16.92 -2.88 -5.68
C LEU A 561 -16.10 -3.97 -6.37
N ILE A 562 -16.75 -5.09 -6.73
CA ILE A 562 -16.14 -6.18 -7.48
C ILE A 562 -15.61 -5.66 -8.82
N GLY A 563 -16.42 -4.87 -9.54
CA GLY A 563 -16.03 -4.31 -10.83
C GLY A 563 -14.80 -3.40 -10.78
N GLY A 564 -14.74 -2.48 -9.81
CA GLY A 564 -13.60 -1.59 -9.63
C GLY A 564 -12.32 -2.34 -9.19
N THR A 565 -12.48 -3.37 -8.37
CA THR A 565 -11.38 -4.25 -7.95
C THR A 565 -10.80 -5.02 -9.12
N ILE A 566 -11.66 -5.64 -9.94
CA ILE A 566 -11.21 -6.38 -11.12
C ILE A 566 -10.56 -5.43 -12.14
N ALA A 567 -11.08 -4.20 -12.31
CA ALA A 567 -10.49 -3.23 -13.24
C ALA A 567 -9.07 -2.81 -12.82
N SER A 568 -8.83 -2.59 -11.52
CA SER A 568 -7.48 -2.28 -10.99
C SER A 568 -6.54 -3.49 -11.06
N LEU A 569 -7.03 -4.70 -10.74
CA LEU A 569 -6.27 -5.94 -10.93
C LEU A 569 -5.93 -6.22 -12.40
N MET A 570 -6.83 -5.91 -13.34
CA MET A 570 -6.58 -6.03 -14.77
C MET A 570 -5.42 -5.13 -15.19
N SER A 571 -5.41 -3.87 -14.73
CA SER A 571 -4.29 -2.94 -14.96
C SER A 571 -2.98 -3.46 -14.38
N ALA A 572 -2.99 -3.98 -13.15
CA ALA A 572 -1.81 -4.56 -12.51
C ALA A 572 -1.29 -5.81 -13.25
N THR A 573 -2.18 -6.68 -13.70
CA THR A 573 -1.86 -7.88 -14.48
C THR A 573 -1.17 -7.51 -15.79
N ILE A 574 -1.73 -6.54 -16.52
CA ILE A 574 -1.16 -6.05 -17.78
C ILE A 574 0.21 -5.41 -17.54
N ALA A 575 0.36 -4.59 -16.50
CA ALA A 575 1.64 -3.99 -16.14
C ALA A 575 2.68 -5.07 -15.81
N GLY A 576 2.34 -6.02 -14.94
CA GLY A 576 3.17 -7.16 -14.55
C GLY A 576 3.63 -8.00 -15.73
N MET A 577 2.72 -8.29 -16.66
CA MET A 577 3.00 -9.01 -17.90
C MET A 577 4.10 -8.32 -18.74
N ILE A 578 4.07 -6.98 -18.82
CA ILE A 578 4.95 -6.16 -19.67
C ILE A 578 6.32 -5.93 -19.03
N ILE A 579 6.37 -5.78 -17.70
CA ILE A 579 7.61 -5.51 -16.96
C ILE A 579 8.38 -6.77 -16.57
N GLY A 580 7.75 -7.95 -16.62
CA GLY A 580 8.41 -9.25 -16.47
C GLY A 580 8.05 -9.93 -15.17
#